data_AF-A0A4R5AN17-F1
#
_entry.id   AF-A0A4R5AN17-F1
#
_cell.length_a   1.000
_cell.length_b   1.000
_cell.length_c   1.000
_cell.angle_alpha   90.00
_cell.angle_beta   90.00
_cell.angle_gamma   90.00
#
_symmetry.space_group_name_H-M   'P 1'
#
loop_
_entity.id
_entity.type
_entity.pdbx_description
1 polymer ?
#
loop_
_entity_poly.entity_id
_entity_poly.type
_entity_poly.pdbx_seq_one_letter_code
_entity_poly.pdbx_strand_id
1 'polypeptide(L)'
;MRILYVAVLVLVVGGCSSDRDTRKADCATLAVAMTKPAQLPSPGAGMAPMYQKAAADVRAARAEIKDKKLVVLADAVIRGFEEHAKYEAAHPRPRDLKASDGSFEERSGAAENAVIAVCGPLREAAGTG
;
A
#
# COMPACT_ATOMS: atom_id res chain seq x y z
N MET A 1 -25.67 37.16 40.42
CA MET A 1 -24.86 37.32 39.19
C MET A 1 -24.77 35.96 38.52
N ARG A 2 -25.48 35.77 37.41
CA ARG A 2 -25.53 34.53 36.62
C ARG A 2 -24.57 34.73 35.44
N ILE A 3 -23.36 34.20 35.52
CA ILE A 3 -22.44 34.15 34.39
C ILE A 3 -22.55 32.75 33.79
N LEU A 4 -22.90 32.76 32.50
CA LEU A 4 -23.12 31.64 31.61
C LEU A 4 -21.98 30.60 31.71
N TYR A 5 -22.33 29.37 32.06
CA TYR A 5 -21.58 28.17 31.71
C TYR A 5 -22.14 27.63 30.38
N VAL A 6 -21.77 28.26 29.27
CA VAL A 6 -22.08 27.77 27.92
C VAL A 6 -20.80 27.85 27.10
N ALA A 7 -20.05 26.75 27.03
CA ALA A 7 -19.16 26.37 25.91
C ALA A 7 -18.18 25.25 26.32
N VAL A 8 -18.68 24.10 26.75
CA VAL A 8 -17.86 22.87 26.81
C VAL A 8 -18.72 21.73 26.32
N LEU A 9 -18.90 21.59 25.00
CA LEU A 9 -19.50 20.38 24.38
C LEU A 9 -19.44 20.38 22.83
N VAL A 10 -18.35 20.87 22.21
CA VAL A 10 -18.16 20.75 20.75
C VAL A 10 -16.73 20.30 20.42
N LEU A 11 -16.33 19.11 20.86
CA LEU A 11 -15.04 18.53 20.43
C LEU A 11 -15.05 17.00 20.18
N VAL A 12 -16.20 16.32 20.25
CA VAL A 12 -16.21 14.84 20.19
C VAL A 12 -16.72 14.26 18.86
N VAL A 13 -17.16 15.09 17.91
CA VAL A 13 -17.78 14.59 16.65
C VAL A 13 -16.89 14.80 15.40
N GLY A 14 -15.77 15.54 15.51
CA GLY A 14 -14.89 15.83 14.36
C GLY A 14 -13.79 14.78 14.07
N GLY A 15 -13.46 13.91 15.03
CA GLY A 15 -12.33 12.98 14.91
C GLY A 15 -12.56 11.85 13.90
N CYS A 16 -13.77 11.29 13.85
CA CYS A 16 -14.05 10.12 13.00
C CYS A 16 -14.09 10.45 11.50
N SER A 17 -14.47 11.67 11.11
CA SER A 17 -14.44 12.08 9.70
C SER A 17 -13.00 12.31 9.23
N SER A 18 -12.21 13.04 10.03
CA SER A 18 -10.83 13.37 9.68
C SER A 18 -9.94 12.13 9.55
N ASP A 19 -10.10 11.14 10.43
CA ASP A 19 -9.35 9.88 10.36
C ASP A 19 -9.74 9.05 9.13
N ARG A 20 -11.03 9.04 8.78
CA ARG A 20 -11.52 8.34 7.58
C ARG A 20 -11.05 9.00 6.29
N ASP A 21 -11.08 10.33 6.24
CA ASP A 21 -10.63 11.11 5.08
C ASP A 21 -9.11 10.99 4.89
N THR A 22 -8.35 11.04 6.00
CA THR A 22 -6.90 10.78 6.00
C THR A 22 -6.60 9.37 5.48
N ARG A 23 -7.29 8.34 6.00
CA ARG A 23 -7.12 6.97 5.54
C ARG A 23 -7.47 6.79 4.07
N LYS A 24 -8.52 7.46 3.58
CA LYS A 24 -8.91 7.41 2.16
C LYS A 24 -7.84 8.03 1.26
N ALA A 25 -7.30 9.19 1.65
CA ALA A 25 -6.22 9.84 0.93
C ALA A 25 -4.95 8.96 0.91
N ASP A 26 -4.55 8.44 2.07
CA ASP A 26 -3.37 7.58 2.19
C ASP A 26 -3.52 6.26 1.43
N CYS A 27 -4.72 5.68 1.40
CA CYS A 27 -5.03 4.52 0.57
C CYS A 27 -4.87 4.82 -0.93
N ALA A 28 -5.24 6.02 -1.38
CA ALA A 28 -5.04 6.42 -2.77
C ALA A 28 -3.55 6.60 -3.08
N THR A 29 -2.78 7.24 -2.18
CA THR A 29 -1.33 7.40 -2.32
C THR A 29 -0.63 6.05 -2.42
N LEU A 30 -0.95 5.11 -1.53
CA LEU A 30 -0.35 3.78 -1.52
C LEU A 30 -0.73 2.97 -2.78
N ALA A 31 -2.00 3.01 -3.19
CA ALA A 31 -2.46 2.30 -4.40
C ALA A 31 -1.75 2.78 -5.67
N VAL A 32 -1.57 4.10 -5.83
CA VAL A 32 -0.85 4.66 -6.98
C VAL A 32 0.62 4.23 -6.98
N ALA A 33 1.26 4.19 -5.81
CA ALA A 33 2.65 3.75 -5.69
C ALA A 33 2.82 2.28 -6.06
N MET A 34 1.85 1.43 -5.72
CA MET A 34 1.86 0.00 -6.05
C MET A 34 1.60 -0.28 -7.54
N THR A 35 0.87 0.59 -8.26
CA THR A 35 0.55 0.38 -9.68
C THR A 35 1.51 1.05 -10.66
N LYS A 36 2.20 2.13 -10.26
CA LYS A 36 3.25 2.80 -11.07
C LYS A 36 4.30 1.86 -11.69
N PRO A 37 4.83 0.84 -10.97
CA PRO A 37 5.81 -0.09 -11.53
C PRO A 37 5.22 -1.06 -12.56
N ALA A 38 3.90 -1.08 -12.81
CA ALA A 38 3.25 -2.02 -13.76
C ALA A 38 3.65 -1.82 -15.23
N GLN A 39 4.53 -0.87 -15.56
CA GLN A 39 5.18 -0.85 -16.87
C GLN A 39 6.11 -2.06 -16.96
N LEU A 40 5.65 -3.09 -17.67
CA LEU A 40 6.39 -4.32 -17.87
C LEU A 40 7.80 -4.00 -18.40
N PRO A 41 8.85 -4.60 -17.81
CA PRO A 41 10.19 -4.44 -18.34
C PRO A 41 10.24 -4.93 -19.79
N SER A 42 11.11 -4.33 -20.61
CA SER A 42 11.29 -4.75 -22.00
C SER A 42 11.55 -6.27 -22.09
N PRO A 43 11.10 -6.94 -23.16
CA PRO A 43 11.33 -8.38 -23.32
C PRO A 43 12.81 -8.74 -23.11
N GLY A 44 13.08 -9.64 -22.17
CA GLY A 44 14.44 -10.08 -21.80
C GLY A 44 15.08 -9.34 -20.62
N ALA A 45 14.49 -8.25 -20.13
CA ALA A 45 14.84 -7.70 -18.83
C ALA A 45 14.17 -8.53 -17.72
N GLY A 46 14.95 -9.00 -16.75
CA GLY A 46 14.44 -9.72 -15.58
C GLY A 46 13.48 -8.86 -14.76
N MET A 47 12.67 -9.48 -13.91
CA MET A 47 11.66 -8.77 -13.11
C MET A 47 12.25 -8.07 -11.88
N ALA A 48 13.49 -8.38 -11.50
CA ALA A 48 14.13 -7.81 -10.31
C ALA A 48 14.16 -6.26 -10.27
N PRO A 49 14.53 -5.54 -11.35
CA PRO A 49 14.51 -4.08 -11.36
C PRO A 49 13.09 -3.49 -11.23
N MET A 50 12.08 -4.18 -11.75
CA MET A 50 10.68 -3.77 -11.61
C MET A 50 10.27 -3.78 -10.13
N TYR A 51 10.58 -4.85 -9.41
CA TYR A 51 10.29 -4.97 -7.98
C TYR A 51 11.13 -3.99 -7.12
N GLN A 52 12.39 -3.74 -7.47
CA GLN A 52 13.19 -2.70 -6.81
C GLN A 52 12.56 -1.31 -6.97
N LYS A 53 12.09 -1.00 -8.18
CA LYS A 53 11.38 0.25 -8.46
C LYS A 53 10.08 0.34 -7.68
N ALA A 54 9.31 -0.75 -7.61
CA ALA A 54 8.09 -0.82 -6.83
C ALA A 54 8.33 -0.53 -5.34
N ALA A 55 9.35 -1.15 -4.74
CA ALA A 55 9.75 -0.91 -3.36
C ALA A 55 10.15 0.56 -3.12
N ALA A 56 10.87 1.16 -4.06
CA ALA A 56 11.27 2.57 -3.98
C ALA A 56 10.07 3.53 -4.07
N ASP A 57 9.14 3.28 -5.01
CA ASP A 57 7.94 4.08 -5.19
C ASP A 57 7.03 4.01 -3.95
N VAL A 58 6.86 2.81 -3.35
CA VAL A 58 6.10 2.64 -2.10
C VAL A 58 6.82 3.28 -0.92
N ARG A 59 8.15 3.22 -0.84
CA ARG A 59 8.93 3.91 0.21
C ARG A 59 8.74 5.42 0.16
N ALA A 60 8.70 6.00 -1.04
CA ALA A 60 8.40 7.43 -1.21
C ALA A 60 6.98 7.76 -0.72
N ALA A 61 5.98 6.98 -1.16
CA ALA A 61 4.59 7.15 -0.70
C ALA A 61 4.44 7.00 0.82
N ARG A 62 5.15 6.04 1.43
CA ARG A 62 5.14 5.77 2.87
C ARG A 62 5.60 6.97 3.70
N ALA A 63 6.44 7.86 3.16
CA ALA A 63 6.83 9.09 3.84
C ALA A 63 5.69 10.12 3.93
N GLU A 64 4.68 10.00 3.06
CA GLU A 64 3.53 10.90 2.98
C GLU A 64 2.30 10.37 3.75
N ILE A 65 2.25 9.06 4.03
CA ILE A 65 1.16 8.39 4.74
C ILE A 65 1.15 8.77 6.22
N LYS A 66 -0.03 9.13 6.73
CA LYS A 66 -0.26 9.54 8.12
C LYS A 66 -1.00 8.48 8.93
N ASP A 67 -1.83 7.67 8.30
CA ASP A 67 -2.54 6.57 8.95
C ASP A 67 -1.56 5.46 9.37
N LYS A 68 -1.50 5.20 10.68
CA LYS A 68 -0.55 4.25 11.28
C LYS A 68 -0.70 2.83 10.74
N LYS A 69 -1.93 2.40 10.42
CA LYS A 69 -2.18 1.05 9.87
C LYS A 69 -1.62 0.97 8.45
N LEU A 70 -1.82 2.01 7.65
CA LEU A 70 -1.29 2.09 6.30
C LEU A 70 0.24 2.23 6.27
N VAL A 71 0.86 2.90 7.25
CA VAL A 71 2.33 2.91 7.40
C VAL A 71 2.87 1.48 7.58
N VAL A 72 2.27 0.69 8.49
CA VAL A 72 2.68 -0.70 8.73
C VAL A 72 2.49 -1.57 7.49
N LEU A 73 1.38 -1.38 6.78
CA LEU A 73 1.11 -2.11 5.53
C LEU A 73 2.07 -1.71 4.42
N ALA A 74 2.39 -0.42 4.27
CA ALA A 74 3.37 0.05 3.30
C ALA A 74 4.76 -0.52 3.59
N ASP A 75 5.18 -0.57 4.87
CA ASP A 75 6.44 -1.21 5.28
C ASP A 75 6.45 -2.72 4.96
N ALA A 76 5.30 -3.40 5.07
CA ALA A 76 5.17 -4.80 4.67
C ALA A 76 5.25 -4.99 3.15
N VAL A 77 4.59 -4.14 2.36
CA VAL A 77 4.66 -4.15 0.88
C VAL A 77 6.09 -3.90 0.40
N ILE A 78 6.81 -2.94 0.99
CA ILE A 78 8.22 -2.68 0.66
C ILE A 78 9.06 -3.94 0.85
N ARG A 79 8.93 -4.62 2.00
CA ARG A 79 9.65 -5.88 2.26
C ARG A 79 9.30 -6.96 1.25
N GLY A 80 8.01 -7.12 0.94
CA GLY A 80 7.55 -8.10 -0.06
C GLY A 80 8.17 -7.86 -1.45
N PHE A 81 8.23 -6.60 -1.90
CA PHE A 81 8.89 -6.25 -3.15
C PHE A 81 10.41 -6.44 -3.11
N GLU A 82 11.08 -6.13 -2.00
CA GLU A 82 12.52 -6.36 -1.86
C GLU A 82 12.88 -7.85 -1.87
N GLU A 83 12.05 -8.68 -1.22
CA GLU A 83 12.19 -10.14 -1.27
C GLU A 83 11.96 -10.67 -2.69
N HIS A 84 10.93 -10.19 -3.40
CA HIS A 84 10.70 -10.47 -4.82
C HIS A 84 11.90 -10.09 -5.69
N ALA A 85 12.43 -8.89 -5.52
CA ALA A 85 13.61 -8.46 -6.26
C ALA A 85 14.82 -9.37 -6.01
N LYS A 86 15.07 -9.79 -4.76
CA LYS A 86 16.16 -10.71 -4.42
C LYS A 86 15.95 -12.08 -5.06
N TYR A 87 14.73 -12.61 -5.01
CA TYR A 87 14.39 -13.88 -5.64
C TYR A 87 14.62 -13.83 -7.15
N GLU A 88 14.09 -12.82 -7.84
CA GLU A 88 14.24 -12.66 -9.29
C GLU A 88 15.69 -12.41 -9.71
N ALA A 89 16.48 -11.71 -8.90
CA ALA A 89 17.90 -11.50 -9.14
C ALA A 89 18.72 -12.81 -9.01
N ALA A 90 18.33 -13.68 -8.07
CA ALA A 90 18.92 -15.01 -7.90
C ALA A 90 18.46 -16.01 -8.99
N HIS A 91 17.34 -15.74 -9.65
CA HIS A 91 16.75 -16.61 -10.69
C HIS A 91 16.53 -15.83 -12.01
N PRO A 92 17.60 -15.39 -12.70
CA PRO A 92 17.51 -14.47 -13.84
C PRO A 92 16.95 -15.09 -15.14
N ARG A 93 16.62 -16.40 -15.15
CA ARG A 93 15.99 -17.04 -16.32
C ARG A 93 14.49 -16.76 -16.30
N PRO A 94 13.84 -16.60 -17.47
CA PRO A 94 12.38 -16.47 -17.54
C PRO A 94 11.74 -17.62 -16.76
N ARG A 95 10.84 -17.29 -15.81
CA ARG A 95 10.17 -18.28 -14.96
C ARG A 95 9.60 -19.40 -15.82
N ASP A 96 9.93 -20.65 -15.49
CA ASP A 96 9.03 -21.74 -15.80
C ASP A 96 7.84 -21.58 -14.85
N LEU A 97 6.72 -21.07 -15.38
CA LEU A 97 5.50 -20.77 -14.61
C LEU A 97 4.94 -22.00 -13.87
N LYS A 98 5.45 -23.21 -14.17
CA LYS A 98 5.12 -24.46 -13.47
C LYS A 98 5.88 -24.68 -12.15
N ALA A 99 6.95 -23.91 -11.88
CA ALA A 99 7.83 -24.11 -10.73
C ALA A 99 7.89 -22.89 -9.79
N SER A 100 6.86 -22.02 -9.79
CA SER A 100 6.80 -20.98 -8.75
C SER A 100 6.67 -21.66 -7.39
N ASP A 101 7.53 -21.27 -6.45
CA ASP A 101 7.37 -21.65 -5.04
C ASP A 101 6.10 -20.95 -4.54
N GLY A 102 4.96 -21.63 -4.59
CA GLY A 102 3.67 -21.07 -4.20
C GLY A 102 3.68 -20.47 -2.80
N SER A 103 4.56 -20.94 -1.91
CA SER A 103 4.74 -20.37 -0.57
C SER A 103 5.33 -18.95 -0.59
N PHE A 104 6.10 -18.61 -1.62
CA PHE A 104 6.72 -17.30 -1.78
C PHE A 104 5.76 -16.27 -2.36
N GLU A 105 5.00 -16.65 -3.38
CA GLU A 105 3.94 -15.79 -3.92
C GLU A 105 2.84 -15.52 -2.90
N GLU A 106 2.48 -16.52 -2.11
CA GLU A 106 1.50 -16.36 -1.04
C GLU A 106 1.98 -15.39 0.04
N ARG A 107 3.27 -15.46 0.43
CA ARG A 107 3.86 -14.56 1.44
C ARG A 107 4.05 -13.13 0.94
N SER A 108 4.50 -12.96 -0.29
CA SER A 108 4.72 -11.64 -0.89
C SER A 108 3.39 -10.96 -1.26
N GLY A 109 2.42 -11.71 -1.79
CA GLY A 109 1.07 -11.23 -2.10
C GLY A 109 0.22 -10.92 -0.86
N ALA A 110 0.55 -11.47 0.31
CA ALA A 110 -0.21 -11.24 1.54
C ALA A 110 -0.27 -9.76 1.95
N ALA A 111 0.82 -9.02 1.79
CA ALA A 111 0.86 -7.59 2.12
C ALA A 111 -0.01 -6.76 1.16
N GLU A 112 0.02 -7.09 -0.13
CA GLU A 112 -0.82 -6.43 -1.14
C GLU A 112 -2.30 -6.73 -0.90
N ASN A 113 -2.65 -7.99 -0.62
CA ASN A 113 -4.00 -8.42 -0.26
C ASN A 113 -4.50 -7.72 1.01
N ALA A 114 -3.62 -7.50 2.00
CA ALA A 114 -3.97 -6.75 3.21
C ALA A 114 -4.24 -5.26 2.92
N VAL A 115 -3.50 -4.64 2.00
CA VAL A 115 -3.80 -3.28 1.51
C VAL A 115 -5.15 -3.25 0.79
N ILE A 116 -5.43 -4.22 -0.09
CA ILE A 116 -6.72 -4.32 -0.79
C ILE A 116 -7.87 -4.48 0.21
N ALA A 117 -7.74 -5.31 1.24
CA ALA A 117 -8.78 -5.48 2.25
C ALA A 117 -9.07 -4.19 3.05
N VAL A 118 -8.06 -3.36 3.28
CA VAL A 118 -8.21 -2.10 4.02
C VAL A 118 -8.71 -0.96 3.12
N CYS A 119 -8.21 -0.88 1.89
CA CYS A 119 -8.46 0.23 0.98
C CYS A 119 -9.60 -0.03 -0.02
N GLY A 120 -9.95 -1.29 -0.30
CA GLY A 120 -11.02 -1.70 -1.22
C GLY A 120 -12.38 -1.10 -0.88
N PRO A 121 -12.90 -1.27 0.35
CA PRO A 121 -14.16 -0.67 0.78
C PRO A 121 -14.18 0.86 0.70
N LEU A 122 -13.02 1.51 0.80
CA LEU A 122 -12.88 2.97 0.71
C LEU A 122 -12.89 3.45 -0.76
N ARG A 123 -12.52 2.61 -1.72
CA ARG A 123 -12.60 2.88 -3.17
C ARG A 123 -14.02 2.67 -3.69
N GLU A 124 -14.71 1.62 -3.26
CA GLU A 124 -16.10 1.35 -3.64
C GLU A 124 -17.05 2.46 -3.17
N ALA A 125 -16.84 2.97 -1.95
CA ALA A 125 -17.59 4.11 -1.41
C ALA A 125 -17.24 5.46 -2.09
N ALA A 126 -16.19 5.52 -2.92
CA ALA A 126 -15.74 6.75 -3.59
C ALA A 126 -16.33 6.93 -5.00
N GLY A 127 -17.07 5.95 -5.54
CA GLY A 127 -17.75 6.07 -6.83
C GLY A 127 -16.82 6.07 -8.06
N THR A 128 -15.63 5.45 -7.96
CA THR A 128 -14.78 5.15 -9.12
C THR A 128 -14.76 3.62 -9.32
N GLY A 129 -15.88 3.09 -9.79
CA GLY A 129 -15.95 1.78 -10.43
C GLY A 129 -15.64 1.90 -11.91
#